data_AF-A0AAW6KNF8-F1
#
_entry.id   AF-A0AAW6KNF8-F1
#
_cell.length_a   1.000
_cell.length_b   1.000
_cell.length_c   1.000
_cell.angle_alpha   90.00
_cell.angle_beta   90.00
_cell.angle_gamma   90.00
#
_symmetry.space_group_name_H-M   'P 1'
#
loop_
_entity.id
_entity.type
_entity.pdbx_description
1 polymer ?
#
loop_
_entity_poly.entity_id
_entity_poly.type
_entity_poly.pdbx_seq_one_letter_code
_entity_poly.pdbx_strand_id
1 'polypeptide(L)' 'EMSKRYGFIYVDKDDYGNGTLERKKKDSFYWYQKVVATNGEEL' A
#
# COMPACT_ATOMS: atom_id res chain seq x y z
N GLU A 1 -16.36 -1.68 6.85
CA GLU A 1 -15.24 -2.64 6.93
C GLU A 1 -14.12 -2.26 5.95
N MET A 2 -13.23 -1.39 6.40
CA MET A 2 -11.90 -1.08 5.88
C MET A 2 -10.86 -1.99 6.54
N SER A 3 -11.31 -3.08 7.14
CA SER A 3 -10.48 -4.21 7.58
C SER A 3 -9.74 -4.86 6.41
N LYS A 4 -10.30 -4.81 5.19
CA LYS A 4 -9.64 -5.29 3.97
C LYS A 4 -8.88 -4.17 3.26
N ARG A 5 -7.54 -4.21 3.32
CA ARG A 5 -6.64 -3.20 2.73
C ARG A 5 -5.82 -3.79 1.58
N TYR A 6 -6.25 -3.55 0.33
CA TYR A 6 -5.63 -4.13 -0.87
C TYR A 6 -4.46 -3.31 -1.45
N GLY A 7 -4.31 -2.04 -1.06
CA GLY A 7 -3.29 -1.16 -1.64
C GLY A 7 -1.86 -1.45 -1.17
N PHE A 8 -0.89 -1.19 -2.04
CA PHE A 8 0.54 -1.11 -1.73
C PHE A 8 0.90 0.08 -0.82
N ILE A 9 -0.02 1.04 -0.69
CA ILE A 9 0.11 2.22 0.17
C ILE A 9 -0.93 2.10 1.28
N TYR A 10 -0.49 2.27 2.52
CA TYR A 10 -1.36 2.39 3.68
C TYR A 10 -1.94 3.80 3.72
N VAL A 11 -3.25 3.90 3.99
CA VAL A 11 -3.93 5.16 4.24
C VAL A 11 -4.42 5.16 5.68
N ASP A 12 -4.03 6.18 6.43
CA ASP A 12 -4.47 6.36 7.81
C ASP A 12 -5.92 6.86 7.87
N LYS A 13 -6.83 5.91 7.77
CA LYS A 13 -8.28 6.10 7.92
C LYS A 13 -8.89 4.82 8.48
N ASP A 14 -9.83 4.97 9.41
CA ASP A 14 -10.64 3.90 9.97
C ASP A 14 -12.07 3.90 9.41
N ASP A 15 -12.80 2.83 9.71
CA ASP A 15 -14.19 2.61 9.25
C ASP A 15 -15.19 3.69 9.66
N TYR A 16 -14.90 4.39 10.76
CA TYR A 16 -15.73 5.44 11.31
C TYR A 16 -15.34 6.82 10.75
N GLY A 17 -14.37 6.87 9.85
CA GLY A 17 -13.90 8.08 9.19
C GLY A 17 -12.82 8.84 9.96
N ASN A 18 -12.33 8.32 11.08
CA ASN A 18 -11.22 8.91 11.81
C ASN A 18 -9.88 8.57 11.15
N GLY A 19 -8.90 9.46 11.31
CA GLY A 19 -7.55 9.29 10.79
C GLY A 19 -7.05 10.54 10.08
N THR A 20 -5.74 10.63 9.91
CA THR A 20 -5.06 11.81 9.36
C THR A 20 -5.09 11.87 7.84
N LEU A 21 -5.59 10.81 7.18
CA LEU A 21 -5.45 10.57 5.74
C LEU A 21 -3.99 10.53 5.28
N GLU A 22 -3.03 10.34 6.18
CA GLU A 22 -1.63 10.19 5.84
C GLU A 22 -1.43 8.93 4.97
N ARG A 23 -0.57 9.02 3.96
CA ARG A 23 -0.21 7.91 3.09
C ARG A 23 1.18 7.41 3.48
N LYS A 24 1.30 6.11 3.79
CA LYS A 24 2.58 5.46 4.11
C LYS A 24 2.84 4.34 3.11
N LYS A 25 4.07 4.25 2.61
CA LYS A 25 4.51 3.14 1.77
C LYS A 25 4.56 1.88 2.63
N LYS A 26 3.92 0.79 2.18
CA LYS A 26 4.09 -0.53 2.79
C LYS A 26 5.31 -1.22 2.18
N ASP A 27 5.75 -2.32 2.77
CA ASP A 27 6.85 -3.11 2.20
C ASP A 27 6.53 -3.62 0.79
N SER A 28 5.26 -3.98 0.55
CA SER A 28 4.77 -4.39 -0.75
C SER A 28 4.87 -3.31 -1.83
N PHE A 29 5.01 -2.03 -1.45
CA PHE A 29 5.28 -0.94 -2.39
C PHE A 29 6.66 -1.11 -3.04
N TYR A 30 7.71 -1.37 -2.24
CA TYR A 30 9.06 -1.52 -2.75
C TYR A 30 9.23 -2.79 -3.54
N TRP A 31 8.57 -3.87 -3.10
CA TRP A 31 8.49 -5.11 -3.88
C TRP A 31 7.91 -4.83 -5.27
N TYR A 32 6.72 -4.20 -5.34
CA TYR A 32 6.09 -3.93 -6.63
C TYR A 32 6.87 -2.92 -7.49
N GLN A 33 7.51 -1.93 -6.85
CA GLN A 33 8.42 -0.99 -7.53
C GLN A 33 9.56 -1.76 -8.22
N LYS A 34 10.13 -2.76 -7.54
CA LYS A 34 11.21 -3.59 -8.09
C LYS A 34 10.71 -4.46 -9.25
N VAL A 35 9.56 -5.11 -9.09
CA VAL A 35 8.92 -5.90 -10.16
C VAL A 35 8.70 -5.06 -11.42
N VAL A 36 8.18 -3.84 -11.29
CA VAL A 36 7.98 -2.95 -12.44
C VAL A 36 9.31 -2.51 -13.05
N ALA A 37 10.32 -2.20 -12.23
CA ALA A 37 11.64 -1.78 -12.69
C ALA A 37 12.40 -2.88 -13.46
N THR A 38 12.20 -4.14 -13.09
CA THR A 38 12.80 -5.30 -13.76
C THR A 38 11.89 -5.89 -14.84
N ASN A 39 10.78 -5.22 -15.16
CA ASN A 39 9.76 -5.72 -16.09
C ASN A 39 9.28 -7.15 -15.76
N GLY A 40 9.23 -7.48 -14.46
CA GLY A 40 8.79 -8.78 -13.96
C GLY A 40 9.85 -9.88 -13.93
N GLU A 41 11.12 -9.58 -14.24
CA GLU A 41 12.20 -10.57 -14.17
C GLU A 41 12.60 -10.92 -12.73
N GLU A 42 12.44 -9.98 -11.80
CA GLU A 42 12.68 -10.21 -10.37
C GLU A 42 11.37 -10.08 -9.57
N LEU A 43 10.88 -11.22 -9.05
CA LEU A 43 9.69 -11.38 -8.21
C LEU A 43 10.03 -11.68 -6.75
#